data_AF-A0A6B3MY01-F1
#
_entry.id   AF-A0A6B3MY01-F1
#
_cell.length_a   1.000
_cell.length_b   1.000
_cell.length_c   1.000
_cell.angle_alpha   90.00
_cell.angle_beta   90.00
_cell.angle_gamma   90.00
#
_symmetry.space_group_name_H-M   'P 1'
#
loop_
_entity.id
_entity.type
_entity.pdbx_description
1 polymer ?
#
loop_
_entity_poly.entity_id
_entity_poly.type
_entity_poly.pdbx_seq_one_letter_code
_entity_poly.pdbx_strand_id
1 'polypeptide(L)'
;MRDKHQIIEEPDEVKVSCPVLKTSGSREGLTEFNLLEKWGRKCAYCHKEGLPLEVEHIQPRSKGGSNRVSNLTIACTKCNQRKGNKAVEQFLSRQPELLKRILAAAKRPLKDAAAVNSTRWALYRALKQTGLAVETGTGGRTKFNRTSQELPKTHWLDAACVGSSTSKRLKVLVAKPLAITATGHGTRQMCRTDKYGFVRFVPYKVEGYAA
;
A
#
# COMPACT_ATOMS: atom_id res chain seq x y z
N MET A 1 31.63 -56.69 -14.26
CA MET A 1 31.72 -56.59 -12.78
C MET A 1 31.01 -55.28 -12.40
N ARG A 2 29.70 -55.38 -12.14
CA ARG A 2 29.05 -55.31 -10.81
C ARG A 2 28.94 -53.88 -10.26
N ASP A 3 27.71 -53.38 -10.41
CA ASP A 3 26.92 -52.47 -9.57
C ASP A 3 27.54 -51.86 -8.31
N LYS A 4 27.17 -50.60 -8.08
CA LYS A 4 26.19 -50.17 -7.04
C LYS A 4 25.86 -48.68 -7.31
N HIS A 5 24.70 -48.35 -7.86
CA HIS A 5 23.45 -48.06 -7.15
C HIS A 5 23.63 -47.22 -5.87
N GLN A 6 23.32 -45.93 -5.97
CA GLN A 6 22.32 -45.31 -5.09
C GLN A 6 21.78 -44.02 -5.71
N ILE A 7 20.63 -44.18 -6.34
CA ILE A 7 19.65 -43.12 -6.59
C ILE A 7 19.11 -42.74 -5.20
N ILE A 8 19.28 -41.47 -4.81
CA ILE A 8 18.53 -40.88 -3.70
C ILE A 8 17.51 -39.96 -4.37
N GLU A 9 16.29 -40.46 -4.50
CA GLU A 9 15.11 -39.63 -4.72
C GLU A 9 14.70 -39.05 -3.36
N GLU A 10 14.73 -37.72 -3.24
CA GLU A 10 14.04 -37.01 -2.16
C GLU A 10 12.80 -36.30 -2.71
N PRO A 11 11.68 -36.30 -1.95
CA PRO A 11 10.33 -36.27 -2.49
C PRO A 11 9.75 -34.86 -2.66
N ASP A 12 8.96 -34.71 -3.72
CA ASP A 12 7.75 -33.89 -3.86
C ASP A 12 7.49 -32.77 -2.84
N GLU A 13 8.20 -31.65 -2.98
CA GLU A 13 7.59 -30.36 -2.62
C GLU A 13 6.69 -29.93 -3.78
N VAL A 14 5.39 -30.18 -3.62
CA VAL A 14 4.33 -29.48 -4.36
C VAL A 14 4.46 -27.99 -4.05
N LYS A 15 5.29 -27.31 -4.84
CA LYS A 15 5.25 -25.86 -4.97
C LYS A 15 3.93 -25.52 -5.64
N VAL A 16 2.91 -25.24 -4.85
CA VAL A 16 1.82 -24.34 -5.28
C VAL A 16 2.45 -22.95 -5.40
N SER A 17 3.28 -22.77 -6.42
CA SER A 17 3.68 -21.47 -6.90
C SER A 17 2.44 -20.91 -7.57
N CYS A 18 1.69 -20.07 -6.84
CA CYS A 18 0.77 -19.17 -7.50
C CYS A 18 1.67 -18.19 -8.28
N PRO A 19 1.67 -18.20 -9.62
CA PRO A 19 2.56 -17.34 -10.38
C PRO A 19 2.07 -15.90 -10.23
N VAL A 20 2.68 -15.15 -9.29
CA VAL A 20 2.55 -13.70 -9.27
C VAL A 20 3.39 -13.21 -10.44
N LEU A 21 2.71 -12.70 -11.46
CA LEU A 21 3.32 -12.19 -12.68
C LEU A 21 4.44 -11.20 -12.33
N LYS A 22 5.59 -11.39 -12.96
CA LYS A 22 6.71 -10.45 -12.92
C LYS A 22 6.27 -9.15 -13.60
N THR A 23 6.31 -8.02 -12.91
CA THR A 23 6.33 -6.71 -13.59
C THR A 23 7.36 -5.78 -12.96
N SER A 24 8.30 -5.36 -13.80
CA SER A 24 9.25 -4.27 -13.64
C SER A 24 8.60 -3.00 -13.09
N GLY A 25 9.31 -2.30 -12.20
CA GLY A 25 8.86 -1.16 -11.39
C GLY A 25 7.86 -0.19 -12.03
N SER A 26 6.66 -0.14 -11.47
CA SER A 26 5.71 0.98 -11.60
C SER A 26 4.72 0.88 -10.42
N ARG A 27 4.03 1.98 -10.09
CA ARG A 27 3.07 2.08 -8.96
C ARG A 27 1.89 1.10 -9.01
N GLU A 28 1.78 0.29 -10.05
CA GLU A 28 0.65 -0.61 -10.34
C GLU A 28 0.62 -1.83 -9.39
N GLY A 29 1.77 -2.36 -8.99
CA GLY A 29 1.85 -3.55 -8.14
C GLY A 29 1.31 -3.37 -6.72
N LEU A 30 1.39 -2.16 -6.15
CA LEU A 30 0.88 -1.89 -4.79
C LEU A 30 -0.66 -1.90 -4.76
N THR A 31 -1.30 -1.41 -5.82
CA THR A 31 -2.77 -1.40 -5.94
C THR A 31 -3.33 -2.80 -6.11
N GLU A 32 -2.69 -3.64 -6.92
CA GLU A 32 -3.11 -5.02 -7.15
C GLU A 32 -2.96 -5.88 -5.89
N PHE A 33 -1.81 -5.79 -5.21
CA PHE A 33 -1.59 -6.49 -3.93
C PHE A 33 -2.67 -6.14 -2.90
N ASN A 34 -2.96 -4.85 -2.72
CA ASN A 34 -4.00 -4.38 -1.80
C ASN A 34 -5.40 -4.87 -2.17
N LEU A 35 -5.70 -4.98 -3.47
CA LEU A 35 -6.96 -5.56 -3.95
C LEU A 35 -7.02 -7.06 -3.68
N LEU A 36 -5.94 -7.81 -3.93
CA LEU A 36 -5.87 -9.24 -3.63
C LEU A 36 -6.11 -9.53 -2.15
N GLU A 37 -5.50 -8.75 -1.25
CA GLU A 37 -5.75 -8.88 0.19
C GLU A 37 -7.17 -8.51 0.59
N LYS A 38 -7.72 -7.41 0.02
CA LYS A 38 -9.09 -6.98 0.28
C LYS A 38 -10.12 -8.04 -0.11
N TRP A 39 -9.90 -8.75 -1.22
CA TRP A 39 -10.79 -9.80 -1.74
C TRP A 39 -10.40 -11.21 -1.28
N GLY A 40 -9.43 -11.34 -0.37
CA GLY A 40 -9.03 -12.61 0.23
C GLY A 40 -8.45 -13.61 -0.76
N ARG A 41 -7.81 -13.13 -1.85
CA ARG A 41 -7.23 -13.95 -2.93
C ARG A 41 -8.22 -14.95 -3.55
N LYS A 42 -9.50 -14.58 -3.59
CA LYS A 42 -10.60 -15.35 -4.17
C LYS A 42 -11.22 -14.58 -5.31
N CYS A 43 -11.70 -15.29 -6.34
CA CYS A 43 -12.53 -14.67 -7.36
C CYS A 43 -13.82 -14.11 -6.74
N ALA A 44 -14.13 -12.84 -6.99
CA ALA A 44 -15.33 -12.19 -6.45
C ALA A 44 -16.64 -12.85 -6.93
N TYR A 45 -16.62 -13.50 -8.10
CA TYR A 45 -17.80 -14.09 -8.73
C TYR A 45 -17.99 -15.58 -8.45
N CYS A 46 -16.92 -16.38 -8.56
CA CYS A 46 -17.01 -17.84 -8.40
C CYS A 46 -16.39 -18.37 -7.11
N HIS A 47 -15.77 -17.50 -6.31
CA HIS A 47 -15.16 -17.82 -5.01
C HIS A 47 -14.03 -18.87 -5.03
N LYS A 48 -13.57 -19.28 -6.22
CA LYS A 48 -12.43 -20.20 -6.36
C LYS A 48 -11.12 -19.51 -6.01
N GLU A 49 -10.23 -20.29 -5.39
CA GLU A 49 -8.86 -19.95 -4.99
C GLU A 49 -7.84 -20.59 -5.95
N GLY A 50 -6.58 -20.17 -5.88
CA GLY A 50 -5.48 -20.80 -6.62
C GLY A 50 -5.54 -20.64 -8.14
N LEU A 51 -6.36 -19.71 -8.64
CA LEU A 51 -6.46 -19.39 -10.05
C LEU A 51 -5.71 -18.08 -10.35
N PRO A 52 -5.26 -17.86 -11.60
CA PRO A 52 -4.86 -16.54 -12.06
C PRO A 52 -6.02 -15.56 -11.88
N LEU A 53 -5.76 -14.50 -11.12
CA LEU A 53 -6.71 -13.49 -10.75
C LEU A 53 -6.31 -12.16 -11.40
N GLU A 54 -7.29 -11.48 -11.98
CA GLU A 54 -7.11 -10.22 -12.70
C GLU A 54 -7.94 -9.11 -12.03
N VAL A 55 -7.44 -7.88 -12.10
CA VAL A 55 -8.19 -6.69 -11.66
C VAL A 55 -9.31 -6.41 -12.64
N GLU A 56 -10.53 -6.32 -12.11
CA GLU A 56 -11.76 -6.21 -12.91
C GLU A 56 -12.60 -4.99 -12.48
N HIS A 57 -13.22 -4.30 -13.43
CA HIS A 57 -14.05 -3.13 -13.16
C HIS A 57 -15.53 -3.49 -13.02
N ILE A 58 -16.09 -3.31 -11.81
CA ILE A 58 -17.51 -3.56 -11.49
C ILE A 58 -18.41 -2.89 -12.53
N GLN A 59 -18.26 -1.58 -12.67
CA GLN A 59 -18.75 -0.82 -13.81
C GLN A 59 -17.64 -0.73 -14.85
N PRO A 60 -17.84 -1.26 -16.07
CA PRO A 60 -16.79 -1.30 -17.09
C PRO A 60 -16.38 0.10 -17.52
N ARG A 61 -15.12 0.27 -17.91
CA ARG A 61 -14.57 1.57 -18.36
C ARG A 61 -15.31 2.14 -19.56
N SER A 62 -15.75 1.28 -20.49
CA SER A 62 -16.55 1.66 -21.66
C SER A 62 -17.90 2.30 -21.30
N LYS A 63 -18.41 2.07 -20.08
CA LYS A 63 -19.63 2.68 -19.55
C LYS A 63 -19.35 3.73 -18.46
N GLY A 64 -18.18 4.38 -18.50
CA GLY A 64 -17.80 5.45 -17.56
C GLY A 64 -17.28 4.96 -16.21
N GLY A 65 -16.92 3.69 -16.07
CA GLY A 65 -16.34 3.14 -14.84
C GLY A 65 -15.02 3.81 -14.46
N SER A 66 -14.88 4.15 -13.18
CA SER A 66 -13.66 4.77 -12.63
C SER A 66 -12.59 3.73 -12.24
N ASN A 67 -11.32 4.12 -12.20
CA ASN A 67 -10.21 3.32 -11.65
C ASN A 67 -10.10 3.40 -10.11
N ARG A 68 -11.16 3.84 -9.42
CA ARG A 68 -11.17 3.90 -7.95
C ARG A 68 -11.29 2.49 -7.39
N VAL A 69 -10.64 2.21 -6.25
CA VAL A 69 -10.71 0.92 -5.54
C VAL A 69 -12.17 0.52 -5.20
N SER A 70 -13.09 1.48 -5.11
CA SER A 70 -14.52 1.23 -4.92
C SER A 70 -15.24 0.66 -6.14
N ASN A 71 -14.63 0.71 -7.32
CA ASN A 71 -15.13 0.16 -8.58
C ASN A 71 -14.28 -1.02 -9.09
N LEU A 72 -13.30 -1.47 -8.30
CA LEU A 72 -12.38 -2.55 -8.68
C LEU A 72 -12.65 -3.79 -7.84
N THR A 73 -12.65 -4.95 -8.51
CA THR A 73 -12.70 -6.27 -7.91
C THR A 73 -11.58 -7.14 -8.45
N ILE A 74 -11.52 -8.37 -7.95
CA ILE A 74 -10.63 -9.40 -8.43
C ILE A 74 -11.48 -10.54 -9.01
N ALA A 75 -11.19 -10.95 -10.25
CA ALA A 75 -11.91 -12.00 -10.94
C ALA A 75 -10.94 -12.97 -11.63
N CYS A 76 -11.32 -14.25 -11.74
CA CYS A 76 -10.56 -15.17 -12.60
C CYS A 76 -10.82 -14.87 -14.08
N THR A 77 -9.86 -15.19 -14.95
CA THR A 77 -9.92 -14.94 -16.39
C THR A 77 -11.25 -15.42 -17.02
N LYS A 78 -11.74 -16.61 -16.63
CA LYS A 78 -13.03 -17.15 -17.12
C LYS A 78 -14.23 -16.28 -16.75
N CYS A 79 -14.28 -15.79 -15.50
CA CYS A 79 -15.38 -14.93 -15.05
C CYS A 79 -15.28 -13.53 -15.65
N ASN A 80 -14.07 -13.00 -15.74
CA ASN A 80 -13.78 -11.69 -16.34
C ASN A 80 -14.24 -11.66 -17.82
N GLN A 81 -13.82 -12.65 -18.62
CA GLN A 81 -14.24 -12.78 -20.02
C GLN A 81 -15.76 -12.94 -20.18
N ARG A 82 -16.40 -13.75 -19.32
CA ARG A 82 -17.86 -13.96 -19.37
C ARG A 82 -18.65 -12.69 -19.04
N LYS A 83 -18.14 -11.84 -18.15
CA LYS A 83 -18.74 -10.54 -17.87
C LYS A 83 -18.51 -9.57 -19.02
N GLY A 84 -17.26 -9.47 -19.50
CA GLY A 84 -16.86 -8.53 -20.55
C GLY A 84 -17.30 -7.10 -20.23
N ASN A 85 -17.98 -6.45 -21.17
CA ASN A 85 -18.46 -5.08 -21.04
C ASN A 85 -19.85 -4.94 -20.37
N LYS A 86 -20.35 -6.00 -19.75
CA LYS A 86 -21.62 -5.96 -19.01
C LYS A 86 -21.42 -5.26 -17.67
N ALA A 87 -22.43 -4.51 -17.23
CA ALA A 87 -22.46 -4.01 -15.86
C ALA A 87 -22.60 -5.20 -14.90
N VAL A 88 -22.01 -5.11 -13.70
CA VAL A 88 -22.10 -6.19 -12.70
C VAL A 88 -23.56 -6.59 -12.40
N GLU A 89 -24.48 -5.63 -12.42
CA GLU A 89 -25.91 -5.82 -12.16
C GLU A 89 -26.56 -6.68 -13.25
N GLN A 90 -26.18 -6.46 -14.51
CA GLN A 90 -26.65 -7.27 -15.63
C GLN A 90 -26.06 -8.68 -15.58
N PHE A 91 -24.78 -8.79 -15.22
CA PHE A 91 -24.08 -10.06 -15.12
C PHE A 91 -24.63 -10.95 -14.00
N LEU A 92 -24.99 -10.35 -12.86
CA LEU A 92 -25.52 -11.03 -11.66
C LEU A 92 -27.03 -10.87 -11.49
N SER A 93 -27.77 -10.62 -12.58
CA SER A 93 -29.22 -10.44 -12.56
C SER A 93 -29.98 -11.59 -11.87
N ARG A 94 -29.46 -12.82 -11.99
CA ARG A 94 -30.02 -14.03 -11.34
C ARG A 94 -29.49 -14.29 -9.93
N GLN A 95 -28.57 -13.47 -9.42
CA GLN A 95 -27.89 -13.66 -8.13
C GLN A 95 -27.80 -12.33 -7.34
N PRO A 96 -28.94 -11.78 -6.88
CA PRO A 96 -28.98 -10.49 -6.22
C PRO A 96 -28.19 -10.45 -4.90
N GLU A 97 -28.15 -11.57 -4.16
CA GLU A 97 -27.41 -11.65 -2.90
C GLU A 97 -25.89 -11.56 -3.11
N LEU A 98 -25.37 -12.16 -4.18
CA LEU A 98 -23.96 -12.04 -4.54
C LEU A 98 -23.62 -10.61 -4.95
N LEU A 99 -24.48 -9.99 -5.75
CA LEU A 99 -24.33 -8.59 -6.17
C LEU A 99 -24.24 -7.65 -4.95
N LYS A 100 -25.16 -7.78 -3.99
CA LYS A 100 -25.14 -6.99 -2.74
C LYS A 100 -23.83 -7.17 -1.99
N ARG A 101 -23.34 -8.41 -1.85
CA ARG A 101 -22.07 -8.71 -1.19
C ARG A 101 -20.88 -8.07 -1.88
N ILE A 102 -20.80 -8.15 -3.21
CA ILE A 102 -19.72 -7.55 -4.00
C ILE A 102 -19.75 -6.03 -3.87
N LEU A 103 -20.92 -5.39 -4.01
CA LEU A 103 -21.05 -3.94 -3.88
C LEU A 103 -20.70 -3.45 -2.46
N ALA A 104 -21.11 -4.20 -1.43
CA ALA A 104 -20.74 -3.90 -0.05
C ALA A 104 -19.23 -4.05 0.18
N ALA A 105 -18.61 -5.12 -0.30
CA ALA A 105 -17.18 -5.34 -0.20
C ALA A 105 -16.38 -4.29 -0.97
N ALA A 106 -16.83 -3.89 -2.16
CA ALA A 106 -16.21 -2.85 -2.97
C ALA A 106 -16.18 -1.50 -2.24
N LYS A 107 -17.26 -1.14 -1.54
CA LYS A 107 -17.34 0.11 -0.74
C LYS A 107 -16.45 0.11 0.51
N ARG A 108 -16.00 -1.04 1.00
CA ARG A 108 -15.11 -1.10 2.18
C ARG A 108 -13.75 -0.44 1.86
N PRO A 109 -13.25 0.47 2.71
CA PRO A 109 -11.92 1.03 2.54
C PRO A 109 -10.85 -0.06 2.74
N LEU A 110 -9.67 0.16 2.16
CA LEU A 110 -8.49 -0.64 2.49
C LEU A 110 -8.12 -0.41 3.96
N LYS A 111 -7.64 -1.45 4.65
CA LYS A 111 -7.32 -1.39 6.09
C LYS A 111 -6.34 -0.26 6.40
N ASP A 112 -5.24 -0.18 5.65
CA ASP A 112 -4.22 0.86 5.85
C ASP A 112 -4.75 2.26 5.57
N ALA A 113 -5.55 2.40 4.50
CA ALA A 113 -6.18 3.67 4.19
C ALA A 113 -7.17 4.10 5.29
N ALA A 114 -7.89 3.14 5.89
CA ALA A 114 -8.80 3.41 6.99
C ALA A 114 -8.03 3.86 8.24
N ALA A 115 -6.91 3.21 8.57
CA ALA A 115 -6.04 3.60 9.68
C ALA A 115 -5.52 5.03 9.51
N VAL A 116 -4.92 5.36 8.35
CA VAL A 116 -4.43 6.72 8.06
C VAL A 116 -5.56 7.76 8.11
N ASN A 117 -6.73 7.44 7.56
CA ASN A 117 -7.88 8.34 7.60
C ASN A 117 -8.39 8.57 9.03
N SER A 118 -8.38 7.55 9.89
CA SER A 118 -8.79 7.68 11.29
C SER A 118 -7.87 8.62 12.06
N THR A 119 -6.55 8.45 11.91
CA THR A 119 -5.52 9.31 12.52
C THR A 119 -5.64 10.74 12.00
N ARG A 120 -5.87 10.92 10.70
CA ARG A 120 -6.08 12.25 10.09
C ARG A 120 -7.25 12.99 10.74
N TRP A 121 -8.38 12.33 10.94
CA TRP A 121 -9.57 12.94 11.55
C TRP A 121 -9.41 13.19 13.05
N ALA A 122 -8.69 12.32 13.77
CA ALA A 122 -8.32 12.57 15.15
C ALA A 122 -7.46 13.84 15.27
N LEU A 123 -6.41 13.94 14.46
CA LEU A 123 -5.52 15.11 14.42
C LEU A 123 -6.28 16.40 14.07
N TYR A 124 -7.12 16.37 13.03
CA TYR A 124 -7.91 17.53 12.62
C TYR A 124 -8.82 18.03 13.75
N ARG A 125 -9.51 17.11 14.45
CA ARG A 125 -10.38 17.48 15.58
C ARG A 125 -9.58 18.09 16.73
N ALA A 126 -8.44 17.51 17.07
CA ALA A 126 -7.55 18.06 18.10
C ALA A 126 -7.05 19.46 17.73
N LEU A 127 -6.62 19.67 16.48
CA LEU A 127 -6.19 20.99 16.00
C LEU A 127 -7.32 22.02 16.03
N LYS A 128 -8.55 21.63 15.67
CA LYS A 128 -9.70 22.54 15.73
C LYS A 128 -10.02 23.01 17.15
N GLN A 129 -9.75 22.20 18.17
CA GLN A 129 -9.96 22.60 19.57
C GLN A 129 -8.99 23.69 20.05
N THR A 130 -7.87 23.91 19.35
CA THR A 130 -6.92 25.00 19.70
C THR A 130 -7.48 26.40 19.43
N GLY A 131 -8.58 26.53 18.68
CA GLY A 131 -9.14 27.82 18.26
C GLY A 131 -8.38 28.51 17.12
N LEU A 132 -7.26 27.94 16.65
CA LEU A 132 -6.50 28.46 15.52
C LEU A 132 -7.18 28.17 14.19
N ALA A 133 -6.87 29.00 13.18
CA ALA A 133 -7.33 28.77 11.81
C ALA A 133 -6.69 27.50 11.23
N VAL A 134 -7.46 26.41 11.20
CA VAL A 134 -7.04 25.12 10.62
C VAL A 134 -7.63 24.93 9.24
N GLU A 135 -6.77 24.68 8.26
CA GLU A 135 -7.11 24.32 6.90
C GLU A 135 -6.72 22.86 6.58
N THR A 136 -7.42 22.21 5.65
CA THR A 136 -7.07 20.87 5.16
C THR A 136 -6.79 20.87 3.67
N GLY A 137 -5.68 20.28 3.24
CA GLY A 137 -5.34 20.10 1.82
C GLY A 137 -5.44 18.65 1.36
N THR A 138 -5.63 18.45 0.05
CA THR A 138 -5.47 17.13 -0.58
C THR A 138 -4.07 16.99 -1.17
N GLY A 139 -3.56 15.76 -1.27
CA GLY A 139 -2.27 15.51 -1.95
C GLY A 139 -2.26 15.98 -3.41
N GLY A 140 -3.42 15.97 -4.07
CA GLY A 140 -3.58 16.53 -5.42
C GLY A 140 -3.39 18.04 -5.45
N ARG A 141 -3.94 18.78 -4.47
CA ARG A 141 -3.73 20.22 -4.33
C ARG A 141 -2.27 20.55 -4.06
N THR A 142 -1.62 19.83 -3.14
CA THR A 142 -0.19 20.01 -2.85
C THR A 142 0.66 19.80 -4.10
N LYS A 143 0.40 18.73 -4.86
CA LYS A 143 1.08 18.48 -6.13
C LYS A 143 0.86 19.63 -7.10
N PHE A 144 -0.40 20.07 -7.27
CA PHE A 144 -0.75 21.16 -8.18
C PHE A 144 0.00 22.45 -7.84
N ASN A 145 -0.10 22.91 -6.58
CA ASN A 145 0.55 24.14 -6.10
C ASN A 145 2.07 24.10 -6.29
N ARG A 146 2.68 22.93 -6.09
CA ARG A 146 4.11 22.72 -6.27
C ARG A 146 4.50 22.77 -7.74
N THR A 147 3.78 22.03 -8.60
CA THR A 147 4.06 21.97 -10.03
C THR A 147 3.78 23.28 -10.76
N SER A 148 2.77 24.03 -10.35
CA SER A 148 2.47 25.35 -10.93
C SER A 148 3.54 26.40 -10.62
N GLN A 149 4.39 26.13 -9.62
CA GLN A 149 5.51 26.99 -9.22
C GLN A 149 6.87 26.39 -9.61
N GLU A 150 6.89 25.31 -10.40
CA GLU A 150 8.10 24.63 -10.88
C GLU A 150 9.04 24.14 -9.76
N LEU A 151 8.48 23.83 -8.58
CA LEU A 151 9.25 23.42 -7.42
C LEU A 151 9.53 21.89 -7.44
N PRO A 152 10.76 21.45 -7.10
CA PRO A 152 11.11 20.04 -7.05
C PRO A 152 10.39 19.33 -5.89
N LYS A 153 10.18 18.02 -6.03
CA LYS A 153 9.53 17.22 -4.99
C LYS A 153 10.48 16.98 -3.82
N THR A 154 10.26 17.67 -2.71
CA THR A 154 10.94 17.45 -1.42
C THR A 154 9.92 17.53 -0.28
N HIS A 155 10.21 16.89 0.86
CA HIS A 155 9.28 16.88 2.00
C HIS A 155 8.91 18.28 2.51
N TRP A 156 9.88 19.19 2.57
CA TRP A 156 9.69 20.54 3.08
C TRP A 156 8.98 21.46 2.08
N LEU A 157 9.25 21.31 0.77
CA LEU A 157 8.50 22.05 -0.27
C LEU A 157 7.07 21.54 -0.40
N ASP A 158 6.86 20.22 -0.28
CA ASP A 158 5.52 19.64 -0.24
C ASP A 158 4.74 20.22 0.96
N ALA A 159 5.37 20.36 2.13
CA ALA A 159 4.74 20.98 3.31
C ALA A 159 4.39 22.47 3.09
N ALA A 160 5.26 23.25 2.45
CA ALA A 160 4.99 24.65 2.12
C ALA A 160 3.87 24.83 1.08
N CYS A 161 3.63 23.81 0.25
CA CYS A 161 2.60 23.82 -0.80
C CYS A 161 1.25 23.25 -0.35
N VAL A 162 1.04 22.97 0.94
CA VAL A 162 -0.22 22.42 1.46
C VAL A 162 -1.30 23.49 1.56
N GLY A 163 -2.50 23.15 1.12
CA GLY A 163 -3.70 23.98 1.32
C GLY A 163 -4.03 24.88 0.13
N SER A 164 -5.11 25.63 0.27
CA SER A 164 -5.58 26.68 -0.63
C SER A 164 -5.05 28.05 -0.24
N SER A 165 -4.65 28.23 1.02
CA SER A 165 -3.94 29.42 1.51
C SER A 165 -2.50 29.55 0.97
N THR A 166 -1.99 28.56 0.23
CA THR A 166 -0.65 28.64 -0.37
C THR A 166 -0.56 29.86 -1.31
N SER A 167 0.46 30.71 -1.09
CA SER A 167 0.76 31.83 -1.97
C SER A 167 1.09 31.37 -3.40
N LYS A 168 0.71 32.18 -4.40
CA LYS A 168 0.98 31.93 -5.81
C LYS A 168 2.49 31.87 -6.14
N ARG A 169 3.32 32.53 -5.31
CA ARG A 169 4.78 32.55 -5.49
C ARG A 169 5.48 32.42 -4.14
N LEU A 170 6.00 31.23 -3.88
CA LEU A 170 6.87 30.94 -2.73
C LEU A 170 8.31 31.39 -3.04
N LYS A 171 8.89 32.17 -2.14
CA LYS A 171 10.32 32.54 -2.20
C LYS A 171 11.11 31.52 -1.39
N VAL A 172 11.93 30.73 -2.06
CA VAL A 172 12.84 29.79 -1.41
C VAL A 172 14.13 30.52 -1.08
N LEU A 173 14.37 30.78 0.20
CA LEU A 173 15.56 31.49 0.69
C LEU A 173 16.74 30.55 0.99
N VAL A 174 16.48 29.25 1.17
CA VAL A 174 17.47 28.27 1.62
C VAL A 174 17.35 27.00 0.78
N ALA A 175 18.48 26.51 0.26
CA ALA A 175 18.51 25.30 -0.58
C ALA A 175 18.62 24.00 0.23
N LYS A 176 19.14 24.07 1.46
CA LYS A 176 19.39 22.90 2.33
C LYS A 176 18.68 23.06 3.67
N PRO A 177 17.66 22.24 3.98
CA PRO A 177 17.06 22.24 5.31
C PRO A 177 18.04 21.67 6.33
N LEU A 178 17.93 22.10 7.59
CA LEU A 178 18.62 21.47 8.70
C LEU A 178 18.03 20.08 8.93
N ALA A 179 18.82 19.03 8.70
CA ALA A 179 18.43 17.66 8.97
C ALA A 179 18.77 17.32 10.42
N ILE A 180 17.77 17.23 11.28
CA ILE A 180 17.91 16.80 12.67
C ILE A 180 17.40 15.36 12.76
N THR A 181 18.26 14.44 13.17
CA THR A 181 17.88 13.05 13.44
C THR A 181 17.82 12.85 14.95
N ALA A 182 16.66 12.46 15.46
CA ALA A 182 16.54 11.98 16.83
C ALA A 182 17.15 10.58 16.90
N THR A 183 18.46 10.48 17.15
CA THR A 183 19.04 9.26 17.70
C THR A 183 18.49 9.17 19.11
N GLY A 184 17.59 8.22 19.37
CA GLY A 184 17.02 8.06 20.72
C GLY A 184 18.13 8.04 21.77
N HIS A 185 17.79 8.27 23.04
CA HIS A 185 18.77 8.06 24.12
C HIS A 185 19.35 6.65 23.94
N GLY A 186 20.64 6.54 23.60
CA GLY A 186 21.31 5.25 23.51
C GLY A 186 20.98 4.46 24.76
N THR A 187 20.77 3.14 24.65
CA THR A 187 20.39 2.32 25.79
C THR A 187 21.34 2.61 26.95
N ARG A 188 20.85 3.28 28.01
CA ARG A 188 21.60 3.50 29.26
C ARG A 188 21.83 2.21 30.06
N GLN A 189 21.54 1.06 29.45
CA GLN A 189 21.70 -0.25 30.04
C GLN A 189 23.15 -0.68 29.78
N MET A 190 24.04 -0.39 30.74
CA MET A 190 25.47 -0.77 30.66
C MET A 190 25.68 -2.27 30.49
N CYS A 191 24.76 -3.09 31.01
CA CYS A 191 24.78 -4.54 30.85
C CYS A 191 23.44 -5.02 30.31
N ARG A 192 23.45 -5.56 29.08
CA ARG A 192 22.31 -6.35 28.58
C ARG A 192 22.42 -7.74 29.18
N THR A 193 21.32 -8.33 29.63
CA THR A 193 21.29 -9.75 30.00
C THR A 193 20.87 -10.60 28.81
N ASP A 194 21.32 -11.84 28.75
CA ASP A 194 20.73 -12.83 27.86
C ASP A 194 19.33 -13.26 28.35
N LYS A 195 18.69 -14.18 27.62
CA LYS A 195 17.37 -14.70 27.99
C LYS A 195 17.35 -15.50 29.31
N TYR A 196 18.50 -15.74 29.92
CA TYR A 196 18.69 -16.46 31.18
C TYR A 196 19.16 -15.53 32.31
N GLY A 197 19.32 -14.22 32.06
CA GLY A 197 19.71 -13.24 33.07
C GLY A 197 21.22 -13.02 33.22
N PHE A 198 22.06 -13.64 32.39
CA PHE A 198 23.52 -13.44 32.45
C PHE A 198 23.96 -12.23 31.64
N VAL A 199 24.95 -11.48 32.16
CA VAL A 199 25.49 -10.29 31.50
C VAL A 199 26.11 -10.63 30.13
N ARG A 200 25.56 -10.06 29.07
CA ARG A 200 26.16 -9.99 27.73
C ARG A 200 27.08 -8.78 27.67
N PHE A 201 28.38 -9.03 27.67
CA PHE A 201 29.37 -8.02 27.33
C PHE A 201 29.27 -7.74 25.81
N VAL A 202 28.90 -6.52 25.43
CA VAL A 202 28.96 -6.08 24.04
C VAL A 202 30.19 -5.20 23.92
N PRO A 203 31.30 -5.66 23.32
CA PRO A 203 32.46 -4.82 23.13
C PRO A 203 32.07 -3.63 22.24
N TYR A 204 32.39 -2.41 22.71
CA TYR A 204 32.30 -1.22 21.88
C TYR A 204 33.25 -1.41 20.68
N LYS A 205 32.70 -1.42 19.46
CA LYS A 205 33.52 -1.31 18.25
C LYS A 205 34.14 0.08 18.25
N VAL A 206 35.42 0.16 18.61
CA VAL A 206 36.28 1.29 18.23
C VAL A 206 36.45 1.18 16.72
N GLU A 207 35.77 2.03 15.93
CA GLU A 207 36.15 2.21 14.53
C GLU A 207 37.50 2.94 14.53
N GLY A 208 38.55 2.22 14.19
CA GLY A 208 39.92 2.75 14.13
C GLY A 208 40.02 3.85 13.09
N TYR A 209 40.51 5.02 13.50
CA TYR A 209 41.11 5.97 12.58
C TYR A 209 42.42 5.35 12.07
N ALA A 210 42.46 5.04 10.78
CA ALA A 210 43.70 4.69 10.09
C ALA A 210 44.61 5.92 10.08
N ALA A 211 45.84 5.74 10.57
CA ALA A 211 46.96 6.66 10.38
C ALA A 211 47.57 6.46 8.99
#